data_AF-A0A3D3ZSE5-F1
#
_entry.id   AF-A0A3D3ZSE5-F1
#
_cell.length_a   1.000
_cell.length_b   1.000
_cell.length_c   1.000
_cell.angle_alpha   90.00
_cell.angle_beta   90.00
_cell.angle_gamma   90.00
#
_symmetry.space_group_name_H-M   'P 1'
#
loop_
_entity.id
_entity.type
_entity.pdbx_description
1 polymer ?
#
loop_
_entity_poly.entity_id
_entity_poly.type
_entity_poly.pdbx_seq_one_letter_code
_entity_poly.pdbx_strand_id
1 'polypeptide(L)' 'VISMEPMLTIGEGNPGAGGYREHDILVISEDGNENITGYPYGPDFNVVG' A
#
# COMPACT_ATOMS: atom_id res chain seq x y z
N VAL A 1 -3.08 15.28 8.13
CA VAL A 1 -2.23 14.25 7.50
C VAL A 1 -2.70 12.91 8.01
N ILE A 2 -2.94 11.95 7.12
CA ILE A 2 -3.41 10.59 7.43
C ILE A 2 -2.62 9.58 6.60
N SER A 3 -2.60 8.32 7.03
CA SER A 3 -2.12 7.20 6.21
C SER A 3 -3.30 6.46 5.55
N MET A 4 -3.04 5.89 4.37
CA MET A 4 -3.90 4.91 3.71
C MET A 4 -3.11 3.61 3.54
N GLU A 5 -3.47 2.58 4.30
CA GLU A 5 -2.60 1.41 4.49
C GLU A 5 -3.34 0.06 4.52
N PRO A 6 -4.03 -0.31 3.42
CA PRO A 6 -4.78 -1.56 3.38
C PRO A 6 -3.86 -2.77 3.59
N MET A 7 -4.30 -3.72 4.42
CA MET A 7 -3.57 -4.95 4.69
C MET A 7 -4.48 -6.18 4.54
N LEU A 8 -3.97 -7.20 3.86
CA LEU A 8 -4.56 -8.54 3.81
C LEU A 8 -3.52 -9.56 4.31
N THR A 9 -3.97 -10.50 5.12
CA THR A 9 -3.15 -11.63 5.57
C THR A 9 -3.81 -12.93 5.14
N ILE A 10 -3.11 -13.72 4.35
CA ILE A 10 -3.52 -15.07 3.99
C ILE A 10 -2.76 -16.04 4.90
N GLY A 11 -3.51 -16.86 5.63
CA GLY A 11 -2.96 -17.79 6.62
C GLY A 11 -2.05 -18.85 5.99
N GLU A 12 -1.09 -19.33 6.77
CA GLU A 12 -0.14 -20.37 6.37
C GLU A 12 -0.85 -21.60 5.79
N GLY A 13 -0.20 -22.26 4.81
CA GLY A 13 -0.73 -23.46 4.15
C GLY A 13 -1.76 -23.19 3.04
N ASN A 14 -2.20 -21.94 2.85
CA ASN A 14 -3.07 -21.56 1.73
C ASN A 14 -2.26 -21.03 0.54
N PRO A 15 -2.74 -21.20 -0.71
CA PRO A 15 -2.17 -20.51 -1.86
C PRO A 15 -2.12 -18.99 -1.64
N GLY A 16 -0.95 -18.38 -1.85
CA GLY A 16 -0.75 -16.95 -1.58
C GLY A 16 -0.53 -16.61 -0.11
N ALA A 17 -0.16 -17.57 0.75
CA ALA A 17 0.17 -17.30 2.15
C ALA A 17 1.20 -16.15 2.29
N GLY A 18 0.88 -15.18 3.13
CA GLY A 18 1.66 -13.96 3.29
C GLY A 18 0.83 -12.77 3.75
N GLY A 19 1.53 -11.71 4.18
CA GLY A 19 0.94 -10.40 4.43
C GLY A 19 1.18 -9.47 3.25
N TYR A 20 0.13 -8.83 2.76
CA TYR A 20 0.17 -7.87 1.65
C TYR A 20 -0.29 -6.53 2.18
N ARG A 21 0.55 -5.51 2.06
CA ARG A 21 0.26 -4.17 2.55
C ARG A 21 0.93 -3.13 1.68
N GLU A 22 0.17 -2.10 1.32
CA GLU A 22 0.70 -0.84 0.80
C GLU A 22 0.52 0.24 1.87
N HIS A 23 1.22 1.36 1.74
CA HIS A 23 1.12 2.43 2.73
C HIS A 23 1.42 3.80 2.12
N ASP A 24 0.36 4.58 1.91
CA ASP A 24 0.45 5.95 1.42
C ASP A 24 0.26 6.99 2.52
N ILE A 25 0.85 8.18 2.35
CA ILE A 25 0.63 9.33 3.23
C ILE A 25 -0.11 10.43 2.47
N LEU A 26 -1.24 10.87 3.01
CA LEU A 26 -2.09 11.91 2.44
C LEU A 26 -2.10 13.17 3.31
N VAL A 27 -1.83 14.32 2.70
CA VAL A 27 -2.15 15.64 3.27
C VAL A 27 -3.58 16.00 2.86
N ILE A 28 -4.44 16.30 3.83
CA ILE A 28 -5.86 16.62 3.58
C ILE A 28 -6.02 18.14 3.49
N SER A 29 -6.72 18.61 2.46
CA SER A 29 -7.11 20.00 2.23
C SER A 29 -8.63 20.13 2.17
N GLU A 30 -9.13 21.36 2.03
CA GLU A 30 -10.58 21.63 1.95
C GLU A 30 -11.23 20.94 0.73
N ASP A 31 -10.54 20.93 -0.41
CA ASP A 31 -11.04 20.38 -1.68
C ASP A 31 -10.66 18.92 -1.95
N GLY A 32 -9.91 18.25 -1.05
CA GLY A 32 -9.44 16.89 -1.29
C GLY A 32 -8.18 16.48 -0.52
N ASN A 33 -7.25 15.83 -1.22
CA ASN A 33 -6.00 15.35 -0.63
C ASN A 33 -4.85 15.31 -1.64
N GLU A 34 -3.62 15.40 -1.12
CA GLU A 34 -2.37 15.24 -1.85
C GLU A 34 -1.61 14.02 -1.30
N ASN A 35 -1.24 13.09 -2.17
CA ASN A 35 -0.41 11.93 -1.82
C ASN A 35 1.08 12.30 -1.95
N ILE A 36 1.84 12.14 -0.86
CA ILE A 36 3.25 12.52 -0.78
C ILE A 36 4.23 11.33 -0.74
N THR A 37 3.78 10.08 -0.89
CA THR A 37 4.64 8.89 -0.80
C THR A 37 5.68 8.82 -1.92
N GLY A 38 5.26 9.08 -3.16
CA GLY A 38 6.12 9.19 -4.35
C GLY A 38 6.79 7.89 -4.84
N TYR A 39 6.96 6.87 -4.00
CA TYR A 39 7.51 5.57 -4.41
C TYR A 39 6.42 4.73 -5.11
N PRO A 40 6.71 4.14 -6.28
CA PRO A 40 5.75 3.30 -6.99
C PRO A 40 5.46 2.00 -6.23
N TYR A 41 4.23 1.52 -6.31
CA TYR A 41 3.79 0.28 -5.69
C TYR A 41 3.19 -0.70 -6.71
N GLY A 42 2.98 -1.95 -6.28
CA GLY A 42 2.42 -3.00 -7.12
C GLY A 42 3.43 -3.81 -7.95
N PRO A 43 2.97 -4.88 -8.60
CA PRO A 43 3.84 -5.89 -9.24
C PRO A 43 4.62 -5.38 -10.44
N ASP A 44 4.15 -4.33 -11.12
CA ASP A 44 4.84 -3.75 -12.28
C ASP A 44 6.20 -3.13 -11.92
N PHE A 45 6.40 -2.78 -10.65
CA PHE A 45 7.65 -2.18 -10.15
C PHE A 45 8.32 -3.00 -9.03
N ASN A 46 7.54 -3.58 -8.11
CA ASN A 46 8.07 -4.18 -6.87
C ASN A 46 8.51 -5.65 -6.99
N VAL A 47 8.50 -6.25 -8.19
CA VAL A 47 9.09 -7.57 -8.41
C VAL A 47 10.59 -7.40 -8.70
N VAL A 48 11.41 -7.66 -7.68
CA VAL A 48 12.88 -7.61 -7.78
C VAL A 48 13.41 -9.00 -8.16
N GLY A 49 14.17 -9.08 -9.26
CA GLY A 49 14.76 -10.32 -9.78
C GLY A 49 16.08 -10.72 -9.12
#